data_AF-A0AAU9Y914-F1
#
_entry.id   AF-A0AAU9Y914-F1
#
_cell.length_a   1.000
_cell.length_b   1.000
_cell.length_c   1.000
_cell.angle_alpha   90.00
_cell.angle_beta   90.00
_cell.angle_gamma   90.00
#
_symmetry.space_group_name_H-M   'P 1'
#
loop_
_entity.id
_entity.type
_entity.pdbx_description
1 polymer ?
#
loop_
_entity_poly.entity_id
_entity_poly.type
_entity_poly.pdbx_seq_one_letter_code
_entity_poly.pdbx_strand_id
1 'polypeptide(L)'
;MCHKNATCLVGFTDKGYKCVCQAGYKGEHCEKGEDHYAHPKNKNYGAQNPVWLLVALLFFHCSLCLLRYVVKKNKQTSDGKEIVGKLQLYRRQILLIIRVFTDRIKTPLDLFTISFKTDRMVELNLFCPSAFKAVLTNLDATGRYGPTSLSSHYTGQDHDGQVTLSSGIQQWTVPYTGDYRIEAIGAAGGYDQGINSSQYRGRGARMIGTFRLNKGEVIQIIVGQEGGINKITESSGGGGGTFVVRGADTPLIIAGGGGGTQNVMSRHKGCDASTNTTGNPGYKSWSGGSNGHGAQTADDYYSGGGGGGFNSSGRSGKDGKGFLQGGVGGRSVDLNVVGGFGGGGGRGAYGPKGAGGGGGGGYSGGSSGDARYSSCGGGGGSYNDGNNQDNTCCYSTAGHGQVTITLL
;
A
#
# COMPACT_ATOMS: atom_id res chain seq x y z
N MET A 1 37.66 -10.74 41.46
CA MET A 1 37.80 -12.21 41.43
C MET A 1 36.44 -12.80 41.81
N CYS A 2 35.88 -13.72 41.04
CA CYS A 2 34.50 -14.18 41.22
C CYS A 2 34.34 -15.14 42.41
N HIS A 3 33.28 -14.99 43.21
CA HIS A 3 33.01 -15.85 44.37
C HIS A 3 32.09 -17.03 44.00
N LYS A 4 32.00 -18.02 44.91
CA LYS A 4 31.02 -19.13 44.84
C LYS A 4 31.06 -19.93 43.52
N ASN A 5 32.28 -20.24 43.06
CA ASN A 5 32.53 -21.05 41.85
C ASN A 5 31.95 -20.44 40.56
N ALA A 6 31.75 -19.12 40.53
CA ALA A 6 31.27 -18.38 39.37
C ALA A 6 32.33 -18.31 38.25
N THR A 7 31.86 -18.34 36.99
CA THR A 7 32.74 -18.30 35.82
C THR A 7 33.19 -16.87 35.54
N CYS A 8 34.50 -16.67 35.38
CA CYS A 8 35.08 -15.37 35.01
C CYS A 8 35.21 -15.27 33.49
N LEU A 9 34.55 -14.29 32.89
CA LEU A 9 34.65 -14.00 31.46
C LEU A 9 35.45 -12.71 31.26
N VAL A 10 36.61 -12.80 30.60
CA VAL A 10 37.50 -11.67 30.33
C VAL A 10 37.05 -10.96 29.04
N GLY A 11 37.02 -9.62 29.02
CA GLY A 11 36.81 -8.81 27.80
C GLY A 11 35.40 -8.28 27.54
N PHE A 12 34.45 -8.42 28.46
CA PHE A 12 33.03 -8.07 28.22
C PHE A 12 32.57 -6.71 28.78
N THR A 13 33.45 -5.93 29.42
CA THR A 13 33.14 -4.62 30.02
C THR A 13 34.39 -3.73 30.09
N ASP A 14 34.20 -2.43 30.34
CA ASP A 14 35.28 -1.44 30.59
C ASP A 14 36.20 -1.79 31.78
N LYS A 15 35.80 -2.79 32.60
CA LYS A 15 36.54 -3.31 33.75
C LYS A 15 37.34 -4.59 33.43
N GLY A 16 37.33 -5.05 32.17
CA GLY A 16 38.14 -6.17 31.68
C GLY A 16 37.62 -7.57 32.03
N TYR A 17 36.64 -7.73 32.92
CA TYR A 17 36.01 -9.03 33.19
C TYR A 17 34.57 -8.92 33.74
N LYS A 18 33.81 -10.01 33.64
CA LYS A 18 32.46 -10.16 34.21
C LYS A 18 32.29 -11.54 34.84
N CYS A 19 31.68 -11.60 36.02
CA CYS A 19 31.35 -12.85 36.70
C CYS A 19 29.95 -13.35 36.29
N VAL A 20 29.84 -14.64 35.96
CA VAL A 20 28.55 -15.30 35.68
C VAL A 20 28.19 -16.17 36.88
N CYS A 21 27.14 -15.76 37.61
CA CYS A 21 26.70 -16.39 38.85
C CYS A 21 25.92 -17.68 38.59
N GLN A 22 26.12 -18.69 39.45
CA GLN A 22 25.27 -19.89 39.45
C GLN A 22 23.86 -19.56 39.97
N ALA A 23 22.89 -20.41 39.62
CA ALA A 23 21.49 -20.22 40.01
C ALA A 23 21.34 -20.09 41.53
N GLY A 24 20.63 -19.03 41.97
CA GLY A 24 20.47 -18.68 43.38
C GLY A 24 21.43 -17.61 43.90
N TYR A 25 22.45 -17.22 43.12
CA TYR A 25 23.42 -16.18 43.50
C TYR A 25 23.32 -14.93 42.60
N LYS A 26 23.49 -13.75 43.18
CA LYS A 26 23.45 -12.41 42.55
C LYS A 26 24.57 -11.53 43.12
N GLY A 27 24.92 -10.44 42.43
CA GLY A 27 26.00 -9.51 42.82
C GLY A 27 27.03 -9.32 41.71
N GLU A 28 27.87 -8.28 41.81
CA GLU A 28 28.91 -7.98 40.79
C GLU A 28 29.98 -9.09 40.74
N HIS A 29 30.18 -9.78 41.87
CA HIS A 29 31.09 -10.91 42.03
C HIS A 29 30.40 -12.17 42.56
N CYS A 30 29.07 -12.25 42.45
CA CYS A 30 28.22 -13.38 42.87
C CYS A 30 28.21 -13.64 44.38
N GLU A 31 28.23 -12.57 45.16
CA GLU A 31 28.38 -12.59 46.62
C GLU A 31 27.08 -12.75 47.44
N LYS A 32 25.89 -12.66 46.83
CA LYS A 32 24.59 -12.72 47.53
C LYS A 32 23.77 -13.94 47.09
N GLY A 33 23.28 -14.78 48.01
CA GLY A 33 22.38 -15.90 47.69
C GLY A 33 21.54 -16.34 48.89
N GLU A 34 20.32 -16.84 48.64
CA GLU A 34 19.35 -17.32 49.64
C GLU A 34 19.45 -18.84 49.81
N ASP A 35 19.73 -19.29 51.05
CA ASP A 35 19.35 -20.62 51.53
C ASP A 35 17.85 -20.60 51.84
N HIS A 36 17.09 -21.66 51.54
CA HIS A 36 16.06 -22.25 52.43
C HIS A 36 15.26 -23.40 51.77
N TYR A 37 15.24 -24.54 52.49
CA TYR A 37 14.25 -25.61 52.45
C TYR A 37 12.88 -25.13 52.96
N ALA A 38 11.76 -25.51 52.32
CA ALA A 38 10.49 -25.95 52.96
C ALA A 38 9.34 -26.23 51.94
N HIS A 39 8.71 -27.40 52.05
CA HIS A 39 7.31 -27.71 51.67
C HIS A 39 6.40 -27.54 52.92
N PRO A 40 5.02 -27.55 52.91
CA PRO A 40 4.09 -28.26 52.00
C PRO A 40 2.62 -27.69 51.79
N LYS A 41 1.80 -28.46 51.02
CA LYS A 41 0.31 -28.72 51.02
C LYS A 41 -0.71 -27.95 50.14
N ASN A 42 -1.25 -28.70 49.16
CA ASN A 42 -2.66 -28.97 48.74
C ASN A 42 -3.75 -27.87 48.67
N LYS A 43 -4.47 -27.83 47.52
CA LYS A 43 -5.95 -28.03 47.43
C LYS A 43 -6.42 -28.25 45.98
N ASN A 44 -7.29 -29.25 45.82
CA ASN A 44 -8.00 -29.67 44.59
C ASN A 44 -9.36 -28.98 44.47
N TYR A 45 -9.77 -28.66 43.24
CA TYR A 45 -11.15 -28.66 42.70
C TYR A 45 -10.98 -28.87 41.18
N GLY A 46 -11.68 -29.71 40.40
CA GLY A 46 -12.99 -30.35 40.49
C GLY A 46 -13.54 -30.29 39.06
N ALA A 47 -13.62 -31.43 38.37
CA ALA A 47 -13.94 -31.53 36.95
C ALA A 47 -15.45 -31.39 36.66
N GLN A 48 -15.82 -30.75 35.54
CA GLN A 48 -17.11 -30.93 34.84
C GLN A 48 -16.90 -30.75 33.32
N ASN A 49 -17.61 -31.57 32.56
CA ASN A 49 -17.42 -31.94 31.15
C ASN A 49 -18.83 -31.89 30.49
N PRO A 50 -19.00 -32.25 29.20
CA PRO A 50 -18.84 -31.53 27.92
C PRO A 50 -20.21 -31.31 27.20
N VAL A 51 -20.28 -30.72 25.99
CA VAL A 51 -21.29 -31.02 24.93
C VAL A 51 -21.09 -30.20 23.62
N TRP A 52 -20.81 -30.94 22.53
CA TRP A 52 -21.12 -30.83 21.08
C TRP A 52 -21.03 -29.50 20.29
N LEU A 53 -20.28 -29.49 19.18
CA LEU A 53 -20.85 -29.51 17.80
C LEU A 53 -19.79 -29.76 16.70
N LEU A 54 -20.26 -30.38 15.61
CA LEU A 54 -19.59 -30.98 14.45
C LEU A 54 -19.27 -30.00 13.29
N VAL A 55 -18.29 -30.41 12.45
CA VAL A 55 -18.13 -30.18 10.98
C VAL A 55 -17.59 -28.83 10.50
N ALA A 56 -16.42 -28.86 9.82
CA ALA A 56 -16.30 -28.66 8.35
C ALA A 56 -14.83 -28.65 7.89
N LEU A 57 -14.52 -29.46 6.89
CA LEU A 57 -13.34 -29.37 6.03
C LEU A 57 -13.45 -28.13 5.14
N LEU A 58 -12.48 -27.22 5.15
CA LEU A 58 -12.26 -26.26 4.06
C LEU A 58 -10.75 -26.09 3.78
N PHE A 59 -10.40 -26.36 2.53
CA PHE A 59 -9.14 -26.04 1.87
C PHE A 59 -8.91 -24.51 1.84
N PHE A 60 -7.65 -24.05 1.84
CA PHE A 60 -7.09 -22.99 0.98
C PHE A 60 -5.62 -22.74 1.40
N HIS A 61 -4.64 -23.23 0.63
CA HIS A 61 -3.77 -22.44 -0.24
C HIS A 61 -3.08 -21.22 0.43
N CYS A 62 -1.96 -21.49 1.09
CA CYS A 62 -0.84 -20.55 1.13
C CYS A 62 0.27 -21.12 0.23
N SER A 63 0.43 -20.53 -0.95
CA SER A 63 1.47 -20.89 -1.90
C SER A 63 2.84 -20.50 -1.35
N LEU A 64 3.79 -21.43 -1.48
CA LEU A 64 5.20 -21.42 -1.02
C LEU A 64 5.46 -21.83 0.43
N CYS A 65 5.04 -23.04 0.79
CA CYS A 65 5.89 -23.92 1.60
C CYS A 65 5.73 -25.37 1.12
N LEU A 66 6.67 -25.83 0.29
CA LEU A 66 6.72 -27.21 -0.21
C LEU A 66 7.30 -28.10 0.89
N LEU A 67 6.46 -28.59 1.82
CA LEU A 67 6.75 -29.81 2.56
C LEU A 67 5.92 -30.95 1.94
N ARG A 68 6.56 -31.78 1.12
CA ARG A 68 5.97 -33.04 0.67
C ARG A 68 5.85 -33.98 1.88
N TYR A 69 4.66 -34.15 2.42
CA TYR A 69 4.34 -35.32 3.23
C TYR A 69 3.61 -36.33 2.35
N VAL A 70 4.32 -37.36 1.89
CA VAL A 70 3.76 -38.45 1.09
C VAL A 70 3.27 -39.54 2.05
N VAL A 71 1.96 -39.66 2.25
CA VAL A 71 1.38 -40.85 2.89
C VAL A 71 1.09 -41.86 1.79
N LYS A 72 2.00 -42.82 1.58
CA LYS A 72 1.63 -44.07 0.89
C LYS A 72 1.10 -45.04 1.93
N LYS A 73 -0.20 -45.31 1.89
CA LYS A 73 -0.69 -46.63 2.29
C LYS A 73 -0.04 -47.63 1.34
N ASN A 74 0.57 -48.67 1.89
CA ASN A 74 0.48 -49.98 1.28
C ASN A 74 0.78 -51.05 2.32
N LYS A 75 -0.13 -52.02 2.40
CA LYS A 75 0.24 -53.37 2.82
C LYS A 75 -0.20 -54.30 1.69
N GLN A 76 0.77 -54.78 0.93
CA GLN A 76 0.79 -56.12 0.36
C GLN A 76 2.25 -56.54 0.19
N THR A 77 2.51 -57.81 0.50
CA THR A 77 3.80 -58.46 0.78
C THR A 77 4.47 -59.06 -0.46
N SER A 78 5.72 -59.51 -0.23
CA SER A 78 6.66 -60.30 -1.07
C SER A 78 7.28 -59.58 -2.28
N ASP A 79 8.61 -59.51 -2.26
CA ASP A 79 9.56 -58.85 -3.18
C ASP A 79 9.56 -57.31 -3.20
N GLY A 80 10.32 -56.72 -2.27
CA GLY A 80 10.62 -55.29 -2.26
C GLY A 80 11.11 -54.77 -0.91
N LYS A 81 12.37 -54.32 -0.90
CA LYS A 81 13.22 -53.85 0.21
C LYS A 81 12.54 -53.15 1.40
N GLU A 82 12.90 -53.66 2.57
CA GLU A 82 12.80 -53.10 3.91
C GLU A 82 13.54 -51.76 4.05
N ILE A 83 12.92 -50.74 4.66
CA ILE A 83 13.64 -49.68 5.39
C ILE A 83 12.90 -49.45 6.72
N VAL A 84 13.53 -49.91 7.78
CA VAL A 84 13.15 -49.69 9.18
C VAL A 84 13.50 -48.25 9.59
N GLY A 85 12.54 -47.57 10.20
CA GLY A 85 12.77 -46.36 10.99
C GLY A 85 11.91 -46.39 12.25
N LYS A 86 12.37 -47.08 13.30
CA LYS A 86 11.82 -46.94 14.65
C LYS A 86 12.28 -45.59 15.24
N LEU A 87 11.40 -44.88 15.93
CA LEU A 87 11.82 -44.29 17.21
C LEU A 87 10.89 -44.81 18.30
N GLN A 88 11.37 -45.85 18.98
CA GLN A 88 10.76 -46.31 20.22
C GLN A 88 10.96 -45.26 21.31
N LEU A 89 9.88 -44.93 22.02
CA LEU A 89 9.94 -44.20 23.28
C LEU A 89 10.53 -45.10 24.37
N TYR A 90 11.64 -44.66 24.96
CA TYR A 90 12.07 -45.08 26.29
C TYR A 90 12.43 -43.83 27.09
N ARG A 91 11.71 -43.62 28.20
CA ARG A 91 11.93 -42.63 29.27
C ARG A 91 12.38 -41.21 28.87
N ARG A 92 11.44 -40.27 29.08
CA ARG A 92 11.63 -38.85 29.47
C ARG A 92 12.65 -38.02 28.67
N GLN A 93 12.28 -37.58 27.47
CA GLN A 93 12.40 -36.20 26.96
C GLN A 93 12.10 -36.21 25.45
N ILE A 94 11.08 -35.47 25.01
CA ILE A 94 10.89 -35.15 23.59
C ILE A 94 11.51 -33.76 23.40
N LEU A 95 12.58 -33.68 22.60
CA LEU A 95 13.18 -32.42 22.18
C LEU A 95 12.38 -31.90 20.99
N LEU A 96 11.55 -30.88 21.22
CA LEU A 96 10.81 -30.17 20.18
C LEU A 96 11.44 -28.78 20.02
N ILE A 97 12.09 -28.54 18.88
CA ILE A 97 12.71 -27.25 18.57
C ILE A 97 11.63 -26.35 17.96
N ILE A 98 11.15 -25.35 18.70
CA ILE A 98 10.17 -24.36 18.22
C ILE A 98 10.73 -22.96 18.44
N ARG A 99 11.05 -22.25 17.34
CA ARG A 99 11.40 -20.81 17.32
C ARG A 99 10.15 -19.96 17.21
N VAL A 100 9.68 -19.30 18.26
CA VAL A 100 8.87 -18.05 18.15
C VAL A 100 8.87 -17.31 19.49
N PHE A 101 9.12 -15.98 19.50
CA PHE A 101 8.45 -14.92 20.32
C PHE A 101 9.01 -13.54 19.87
N THR A 102 8.28 -12.41 19.81
CA THR A 102 7.60 -11.66 20.91
C THR A 102 6.66 -10.55 20.38
N ASP A 103 5.82 -10.02 21.27
CA ASP A 103 5.01 -8.81 21.09
C ASP A 103 5.85 -7.55 20.83
N ARG A 104 5.53 -6.86 19.73
CA ARG A 104 6.03 -5.55 19.29
C ARG A 104 7.56 -5.34 19.35
N ILE A 105 8.28 -5.64 18.25
CA ILE A 105 9.20 -4.75 17.49
C ILE A 105 9.98 -5.56 16.41
N LYS A 106 10.06 -4.93 15.21
CA LYS A 106 11.06 -4.96 14.11
C LYS A 106 12.30 -5.86 14.21
N THR A 107 12.66 -6.45 13.05
CA THR A 107 13.91 -7.13 12.62
C THR A 107 13.94 -8.67 12.75
N PRO A 108 14.73 -9.41 11.92
CA PRO A 108 14.42 -10.79 11.57
C PRO A 108 14.90 -11.84 12.59
N LEU A 109 13.95 -12.59 13.14
CA LEU A 109 13.99 -14.00 13.60
C LEU A 109 15.20 -14.51 14.40
N ASP A 110 15.25 -14.22 15.71
CA ASP A 110 16.06 -15.02 16.66
C ASP A 110 15.37 -16.32 17.11
N LEU A 111 16.17 -17.38 17.29
CA LEU A 111 15.74 -18.72 17.72
C LEU A 111 15.35 -18.69 19.20
N PHE A 112 14.07 -18.88 19.52
CA PHE A 112 13.70 -19.32 20.86
C PHE A 112 13.56 -20.85 20.88
N THR A 113 13.82 -21.47 22.04
CA THR A 113 13.57 -22.89 22.30
C THR A 113 12.70 -22.97 23.54
N ILE A 114 11.50 -23.55 23.43
CA ILE A 114 10.63 -23.78 24.59
C ILE A 114 10.58 -25.29 24.86
N SER A 115 10.87 -25.69 26.10
CA SER A 115 10.82 -27.08 26.53
C SER A 115 9.77 -27.23 27.62
N PHE A 116 8.80 -28.11 27.42
CA PHE A 116 7.78 -28.46 28.42
C PHE A 116 7.73 -29.97 28.59
N LYS A 117 7.50 -30.42 29.83
CA LYS A 117 7.16 -31.82 30.15
C LYS A 117 5.66 -31.88 30.43
N THR A 118 4.92 -32.61 29.61
CA THR A 118 3.50 -32.86 29.83
C THR A 118 3.12 -34.23 29.28
N ASP A 119 2.20 -34.90 29.96
CA ASP A 119 1.62 -36.18 29.55
C ASP A 119 0.31 -35.97 28.75
N ARG A 120 0.00 -34.72 28.37
CA ARG A 120 -1.18 -34.32 27.57
C ARG A 120 -0.76 -33.67 26.26
N MET A 121 -1.61 -33.83 25.23
CA MET A 121 -1.48 -33.12 23.94
C MET A 121 -1.43 -31.60 24.17
N VAL A 122 -0.42 -30.93 23.60
CA VAL A 122 -0.29 -29.46 23.59
C VAL A 122 -0.72 -28.97 22.22
N GLU A 123 -1.75 -28.12 22.17
CA GLU A 123 -2.15 -27.41 20.96
C GLU A 123 -1.35 -26.11 20.88
N LEU A 124 -0.50 -25.98 19.85
CA LEU A 124 0.32 -24.81 19.59
C LEU A 124 -0.33 -23.99 18.48
N ASN A 125 -0.98 -22.89 18.85
CA ASN A 125 -1.48 -21.92 17.89
C ASN A 125 -0.33 -21.01 17.44
N LEU A 126 0.27 -21.30 16.29
CA LEU A 126 1.22 -20.39 15.64
C LEU A 126 0.45 -19.27 14.94
N PHE A 127 0.55 -18.06 15.48
CA PHE A 127 0.09 -16.85 14.81
C PHE A 127 1.22 -16.30 13.95
N CYS A 128 1.09 -16.38 12.62
CA CYS A 128 1.97 -15.66 11.71
C CYS A 128 1.36 -14.27 11.50
N PRO A 129 1.97 -13.18 12.01
CA PRO A 129 1.41 -11.86 11.77
C PRO A 129 1.42 -11.58 10.27
N SER A 130 0.30 -11.07 9.76
CA SER A 130 0.27 -10.51 8.41
C SER A 130 1.33 -9.42 8.29
N ALA A 131 2.11 -9.42 7.20
CA ALA A 131 3.02 -8.32 6.91
C ALA A 131 2.26 -6.98 6.95
N PHE A 132 2.84 -5.97 7.60
CA PHE A 132 2.21 -4.64 7.73
C PHE A 132 1.71 -4.16 6.36
N LYS A 133 0.44 -3.76 6.29
CA LYS A 133 -0.21 -3.28 5.08
C LYS A 133 -1.05 -2.04 5.35
N ALA A 134 -0.67 -0.91 4.75
CA ALA A 134 -1.49 0.29 4.70
C ALA A 134 -2.19 0.44 3.35
N VAL A 135 -3.48 0.72 3.35
CA VAL A 135 -4.28 0.99 2.14
C VAL A 135 -4.89 2.38 2.28
N LEU A 136 -4.31 3.34 1.58
CA LEU A 136 -4.79 4.72 1.57
C LEU A 136 -5.73 4.92 0.39
N THR A 137 -6.86 5.58 0.65
CA THR A 137 -7.95 5.82 -0.31
C THR A 137 -8.24 7.30 -0.39
N ASN A 138 -9.24 7.69 -1.18
CA ASN A 138 -9.73 9.06 -1.27
C ASN A 138 -10.50 9.54 -0.02
N LEU A 139 -10.63 8.72 1.03
CA LEU A 139 -11.40 9.03 2.25
C LEU A 139 -12.83 9.52 1.92
N ASP A 140 -13.46 8.85 0.96
CA ASP A 140 -14.79 9.15 0.42
C ASP A 140 -14.96 10.56 -0.19
N ALA A 141 -13.87 11.31 -0.36
CA ALA A 141 -13.89 12.60 -1.04
C ALA A 141 -14.03 12.44 -2.56
N THR A 142 -14.84 13.30 -3.17
CA THR A 142 -15.05 13.36 -4.62
C THR A 142 -14.96 14.80 -5.12
N GLY A 143 -14.59 14.96 -6.40
CA GLY A 143 -14.48 16.25 -7.07
C GLY A 143 -13.09 16.90 -6.94
N ARG A 144 -13.09 18.22 -6.81
CA ARG A 144 -11.91 19.07 -7.00
C ARG A 144 -10.94 19.07 -5.83
N TYR A 145 -11.47 18.98 -4.62
CA TYR A 145 -10.71 19.15 -3.38
C TYR A 145 -10.46 17.81 -2.72
N GLY A 146 -9.33 17.69 -2.03
CA GLY A 146 -9.04 16.52 -1.22
C GLY A 146 -9.96 16.41 0.00
N PRO A 147 -9.90 15.28 0.71
CA PRO A 147 -10.67 15.06 1.92
C PRO A 147 -10.40 16.12 2.98
N THR A 148 -11.41 16.40 3.82
CA THR A 148 -11.31 17.38 4.91
C THR A 148 -11.21 16.73 6.30
N SER A 149 -11.51 15.44 6.40
CA SER A 149 -11.44 14.68 7.66
C SER A 149 -11.03 13.23 7.44
N LEU A 150 -10.25 12.67 8.36
CA LEU A 150 -9.92 11.23 8.41
C LEU A 150 -11.03 10.39 9.05
N SER A 151 -11.84 10.98 9.93
CA SER A 151 -12.87 10.25 10.69
C SER A 151 -12.26 9.02 11.38
N SER A 152 -13.00 7.92 11.46
CA SER A 152 -12.56 6.59 11.90
C SER A 152 -12.15 5.68 10.74
N HIS A 153 -11.83 6.24 9.56
CA HIS A 153 -11.67 5.46 8.32
C HIS A 153 -10.58 4.40 8.41
N TYR A 154 -9.52 4.69 9.17
CA TYR A 154 -8.38 3.79 9.40
C TYR A 154 -8.39 3.08 10.76
N THR A 155 -9.45 3.26 11.56
CA THR A 155 -9.53 2.63 12.88
C THR A 155 -9.50 1.10 12.77
N GLY A 156 -8.61 0.47 13.52
CA GLY A 156 -8.41 -0.98 13.52
C GLY A 156 -7.64 -1.53 12.32
N GLN A 157 -7.15 -0.69 11.40
CA GLN A 157 -6.24 -1.09 10.32
C GLN A 157 -4.78 -1.00 10.81
N ASP A 158 -3.84 -1.62 10.08
CA ASP A 158 -2.42 -1.64 10.49
C ASP A 158 -1.79 -0.24 10.65
N HIS A 159 -2.36 0.76 9.97
CA HIS A 159 -1.92 2.15 9.98
C HIS A 159 -2.85 3.08 10.77
N ASP A 160 -3.68 2.51 11.66
CA ASP A 160 -4.47 3.27 12.62
C ASP A 160 -3.57 4.20 13.46
N GLY A 161 -3.99 5.45 13.60
CA GLY A 161 -3.24 6.50 14.28
C GLY A 161 -1.93 6.93 13.61
N GLN A 162 -1.61 6.46 12.39
CA GLN A 162 -0.37 6.80 11.69
C GLN A 162 -0.55 7.81 10.56
N VAL A 163 -1.79 8.20 10.26
CA VAL A 163 -2.12 9.15 9.20
C VAL A 163 -2.69 10.42 9.81
N THR A 164 -2.15 11.57 9.42
CA THR A 164 -2.75 12.89 9.62
C THR A 164 -3.16 13.47 8.28
N LEU A 165 -3.98 14.54 8.29
CA LEU A 165 -4.51 15.14 7.07
C LEU A 165 -4.24 16.65 7.08
N SER A 166 -3.69 17.16 5.99
CA SER A 166 -3.42 18.58 5.80
C SER A 166 -3.83 18.99 4.39
N SER A 167 -4.81 19.88 4.26
CA SER A 167 -5.29 20.40 2.97
C SER A 167 -5.64 19.32 1.93
N GLY A 168 -6.20 18.19 2.37
CA GLY A 168 -6.53 17.06 1.49
C GLY A 168 -5.39 16.07 1.23
N ILE A 169 -4.18 16.38 1.69
CA ILE A 169 -3.00 15.51 1.59
C ILE A 169 -2.88 14.68 2.85
N GLN A 170 -2.84 13.37 2.68
CA GLN A 170 -2.63 12.43 3.78
C GLN A 170 -1.14 12.35 4.10
N GLN A 171 -0.77 12.51 5.36
CA GLN A 171 0.59 12.44 5.85
C GLN A 171 0.73 11.17 6.67
N TRP A 172 1.35 10.15 6.09
CA TRP A 172 1.58 8.87 6.75
C TRP A 172 2.97 8.84 7.38
N THR A 173 3.04 8.52 8.67
CA THR A 173 4.30 8.36 9.40
C THR A 173 4.74 6.91 9.37
N VAL A 174 5.93 6.65 8.81
CA VAL A 174 6.48 5.30 8.64
C VAL A 174 6.67 4.63 10.00
N PRO A 175 5.99 3.50 10.30
CA PRO A 175 6.05 2.86 11.61
C PRO A 175 7.31 2.00 11.77
N TYR A 176 7.87 1.46 10.68
CA TYR A 176 9.01 0.53 10.69
C TYR A 176 10.10 0.92 9.69
N THR A 177 11.37 0.78 10.07
CA THR A 177 12.47 0.96 9.10
C THR A 177 12.58 -0.33 8.32
N GLY A 178 12.56 -0.26 6.99
CA GLY A 178 12.53 -1.44 6.15
C GLY A 178 12.35 -1.11 4.68
N ASP A 179 12.26 -2.17 3.88
CA ASP A 179 11.93 -2.06 2.47
C ASP A 179 10.42 -2.23 2.30
N TYR A 180 9.82 -1.30 1.58
CA TYR A 180 8.38 -1.23 1.38
C TYR A 180 8.06 -1.39 -0.11
N ARG A 181 7.13 -2.28 -0.42
CA ARG A 181 6.49 -2.31 -1.74
C ARG A 181 5.34 -1.33 -1.74
N ILE A 182 5.42 -0.33 -2.61
CA ILE A 182 4.39 0.70 -2.77
C ILE A 182 3.74 0.51 -4.14
N GLU A 183 2.43 0.39 -4.15
CA GLU A 183 1.57 0.36 -5.33
C GLU A 183 0.71 1.62 -5.34
N ALA A 184 0.84 2.44 -6.38
CA ALA A 184 0.04 3.64 -6.60
C ALA A 184 -0.83 3.48 -7.84
N ILE A 185 -2.12 3.77 -7.72
CA ILE A 185 -3.10 3.72 -8.82
C ILE A 185 -3.67 5.12 -9.01
N GLY A 186 -3.57 5.66 -10.22
CA GLY A 186 -4.18 6.94 -10.61
C GLY A 186 -5.67 6.77 -10.92
N ALA A 187 -6.43 7.86 -10.81
CA ALA A 187 -7.87 7.81 -11.03
C ALA A 187 -8.26 7.79 -12.52
N ALA A 188 -9.45 7.29 -12.82
CA ALA A 188 -10.03 7.41 -14.15
C ALA A 188 -10.50 8.84 -14.44
N GLY A 189 -10.49 9.23 -15.72
CA GLY A 189 -11.13 10.45 -16.20
C GLY A 189 -12.65 10.36 -16.16
N GLY A 190 -13.34 11.49 -16.25
CA GLY A 190 -14.80 11.53 -16.42
C GLY A 190 -15.26 10.95 -17.77
N TYR A 191 -16.57 10.87 -17.96
CA TYR A 191 -17.20 10.67 -19.28
C TYR A 191 -18.46 11.52 -19.42
N ASP A 192 -19.03 11.56 -20.62
CA ASP A 192 -20.32 12.16 -20.91
C ASP A 192 -21.38 11.13 -21.36
N GLN A 193 -22.59 11.58 -21.67
CA GLN A 193 -23.70 10.71 -22.09
C GLN A 193 -23.56 10.14 -23.52
N GLY A 194 -22.43 10.37 -24.20
CA GLY A 194 -22.16 9.77 -25.50
C GLY A 194 -22.19 8.25 -25.46
N ILE A 195 -22.61 7.64 -26.56
CA ILE A 195 -22.71 6.18 -26.69
C ILE A 195 -21.34 5.55 -26.38
N ASN A 196 -21.31 4.63 -25.42
CA ASN A 196 -20.09 3.95 -24.95
C ASN A 196 -18.99 4.89 -24.40
N SER A 197 -19.27 6.17 -24.14
CA SER A 197 -18.24 7.11 -23.65
C SER A 197 -17.65 6.67 -22.31
N SER A 198 -18.44 6.03 -21.44
CA SER A 198 -17.95 5.44 -20.19
C SER A 198 -16.93 4.33 -20.42
N GLN A 199 -17.11 3.53 -21.48
CA GLN A 199 -16.15 2.50 -21.86
C GLN A 199 -14.86 3.13 -22.36
N TYR A 200 -14.90 4.26 -23.07
CA TYR A 200 -13.77 4.89 -23.75
C TYR A 200 -13.06 5.99 -22.97
N ARG A 201 -13.52 6.31 -21.76
CA ARG A 201 -12.88 7.26 -20.84
C ARG A 201 -11.38 7.00 -20.67
N GLY A 202 -10.64 8.06 -20.34
CA GLY A 202 -9.23 7.94 -20.00
C GLY A 202 -9.04 7.12 -18.72
N ARG A 203 -8.14 6.15 -18.77
CA ARG A 203 -7.85 5.24 -17.64
C ARG A 203 -6.62 5.70 -16.86
N GLY A 204 -6.63 5.51 -15.54
CA GLY A 204 -5.47 5.81 -14.69
C GLY A 204 -4.36 4.75 -14.80
N ALA A 205 -3.11 5.12 -14.49
CA ALA A 205 -1.97 4.21 -14.48
C ALA A 205 -1.88 3.45 -13.15
N ARG A 206 -1.14 2.35 -13.13
CA ARG A 206 -0.71 1.63 -11.94
C ARG A 206 0.80 1.55 -11.94
N MET A 207 1.42 2.01 -10.85
CA MET A 207 2.86 2.03 -10.67
C MET A 207 3.21 1.25 -9.42
N ILE A 208 4.23 0.39 -9.50
CA ILE A 208 4.73 -0.37 -8.34
C ILE A 208 6.23 -0.23 -8.25
N GLY A 209 6.75 0.01 -7.05
CA GLY A 209 8.18 -0.06 -6.77
C GLY A 209 8.48 -0.44 -5.33
N THR A 210 9.72 -0.83 -5.08
CA THR A 210 10.27 -1.09 -3.75
C THR A 210 11.14 0.08 -3.31
N PHE A 211 10.89 0.59 -2.11
CA PHE A 211 11.56 1.75 -1.54
C PHE A 211 12.03 1.44 -0.12
N ARG A 212 13.25 1.87 0.22
CA ARG A 212 13.70 1.84 1.60
C ARG A 212 13.19 3.08 2.34
N LEU A 213 12.44 2.86 3.42
CA LEU A 213 11.88 3.92 4.27
C LEU A 213 12.40 3.77 5.71
N ASN A 214 12.57 4.90 6.38
CA ASN A 214 13.01 4.92 7.79
C ASN A 214 11.85 5.23 8.73
N LYS A 215 11.84 4.60 9.91
CA LYS A 215 10.88 4.91 10.97
C LYS A 215 10.82 6.41 11.23
N GLY A 216 9.61 6.96 11.27
CA GLY A 216 9.38 8.37 11.58
C GLY A 216 9.47 9.29 10.37
N GLU A 217 9.85 8.78 9.19
CA GLU A 217 9.69 9.53 7.94
C GLU A 217 8.20 9.83 7.70
N VAL A 218 7.92 11.04 7.23
CA VAL A 218 6.59 11.43 6.79
C VAL A 218 6.50 11.33 5.28
N ILE A 219 5.53 10.55 4.82
CA ILE A 219 5.20 10.37 3.40
C ILE A 219 3.91 11.11 3.11
N GLN A 220 3.96 12.07 2.19
CA GLN A 220 2.80 12.79 1.70
C GLN A 220 2.12 12.00 0.58
N ILE A 221 0.82 11.81 0.73
CA ILE A 221 0.01 10.97 -0.14
C ILE A 221 -1.20 11.75 -0.61
N ILE A 222 -1.29 11.93 -1.92
CA ILE A 222 -2.53 12.32 -2.60
C ILE A 222 -3.08 11.08 -3.29
N VAL A 223 -4.32 10.73 -2.98
CA VAL A 223 -5.06 9.72 -3.72
C VAL A 223 -5.93 10.43 -4.76
N GLY A 224 -5.67 10.14 -6.04
CA GLY A 224 -6.37 10.78 -7.15
C GLY A 224 -7.87 10.53 -7.09
N GLN A 225 -8.68 11.54 -7.39
CA GLN A 225 -10.14 11.42 -7.47
C GLN A 225 -10.59 11.32 -8.94
N GLU A 226 -11.76 10.72 -9.16
CA GLU A 226 -12.29 10.50 -10.51
C GLU A 226 -12.68 11.84 -11.13
N GLY A 227 -12.41 12.01 -12.42
CA GLY A 227 -12.82 13.20 -13.14
C GLY A 227 -14.35 13.35 -13.17
N GLY A 228 -14.84 14.59 -13.11
CA GLY A 228 -16.27 14.87 -13.09
C GLY A 228 -17.00 14.23 -14.28
N ILE A 229 -18.02 13.44 -13.97
CA ILE A 229 -18.89 12.78 -14.95
C ILE A 229 -20.02 13.74 -15.32
N ASN A 230 -20.21 13.96 -16.61
CA ASN A 230 -21.30 14.80 -17.11
C ASN A 230 -22.47 13.92 -17.55
N LYS A 231 -23.61 14.09 -16.88
CA LYS A 231 -24.84 13.35 -17.19
C LYS A 231 -25.86 14.14 -18.02
N ILE A 232 -25.53 15.38 -18.40
CA ILE A 232 -26.47 16.31 -19.02
C ILE A 232 -26.04 16.63 -20.46
N THR A 233 -24.76 16.95 -20.66
CA THR A 233 -24.22 17.34 -21.96
C THR A 233 -22.92 16.60 -22.27
N GLU A 234 -22.27 16.96 -23.37
CA GLU A 234 -20.95 16.47 -23.73
C GLU A 234 -19.83 17.04 -22.83
N SER A 235 -18.71 16.34 -22.87
CA SER A 235 -17.47 16.67 -22.18
C SER A 235 -17.42 16.34 -20.69
N SER A 236 -16.22 16.08 -20.18
CA SER A 236 -15.98 15.64 -18.80
C SER A 236 -14.67 16.17 -18.20
N GLY A 237 -14.50 16.04 -16.89
CA GLY A 237 -13.25 16.37 -16.21
C GLY A 237 -12.18 15.29 -16.36
N GLY A 238 -10.91 15.66 -16.19
CA GLY A 238 -9.79 14.73 -16.09
C GLY A 238 -9.67 14.14 -14.67
N GLY A 239 -9.18 12.92 -14.58
CA GLY A 239 -8.91 12.22 -13.31
C GLY A 239 -7.61 12.72 -12.67
N GLY A 240 -7.56 12.67 -11.35
CA GLY A 240 -6.37 13.03 -10.60
C GLY A 240 -5.28 11.97 -10.64
N GLY A 241 -4.03 12.43 -10.58
CA GLY A 241 -2.88 11.59 -10.30
C GLY A 241 -2.84 11.19 -8.82
N THR A 242 -2.21 10.06 -8.54
CA THR A 242 -1.94 9.58 -7.19
C THR A 242 -0.46 9.76 -6.89
N PHE A 243 -0.13 10.49 -5.83
CA PHE A 243 1.24 10.91 -5.50
C PHE A 243 1.67 10.28 -4.18
N VAL A 244 2.88 9.73 -4.15
CA VAL A 244 3.56 9.29 -2.93
C VAL A 244 4.92 9.97 -2.89
N VAL A 245 5.09 10.90 -1.96
CA VAL A 245 6.19 11.87 -1.93
C VAL A 245 6.84 11.83 -0.55
N ARG A 246 8.16 11.66 -0.51
CA ARG A 246 8.95 11.74 0.72
C ARG A 246 9.18 13.21 1.06
N GLY A 247 8.97 13.58 2.33
CA GLY A 247 9.19 14.96 2.77
C GLY A 247 8.26 15.93 2.05
N ALA A 248 8.79 17.08 1.60
CA ALA A 248 7.99 18.12 0.95
C ALA A 248 7.86 17.95 -0.58
N ASP A 249 8.89 17.42 -1.24
CA ASP A 249 9.09 17.59 -2.67
C ASP A 249 9.90 16.47 -3.36
N THR A 250 10.17 15.35 -2.68
CA THR A 250 10.93 14.23 -3.27
C THR A 250 9.98 13.12 -3.71
N PRO A 251 9.59 13.02 -4.99
CA PRO A 251 8.65 12.00 -5.44
C PRO A 251 9.28 10.60 -5.31
N LEU A 252 8.53 9.65 -4.74
CA LEU A 252 8.92 8.23 -4.74
C LEU A 252 8.26 7.54 -5.93
N ILE A 253 6.93 7.65 -5.98
CA ILE A 253 6.10 7.03 -7.00
C ILE A 253 4.84 7.86 -7.24
N ILE A 254 4.51 8.06 -8.51
CA ILE A 254 3.34 8.85 -8.94
C ILE A 254 2.68 8.09 -10.08
N ALA A 255 1.38 7.82 -9.95
CA ALA A 255 0.58 7.22 -11.00
C ALA A 255 -0.32 8.28 -11.64
N GLY A 256 -0.19 8.47 -12.95
CA GLY A 256 -0.99 9.43 -13.71
C GLY A 256 -2.48 9.07 -13.74
N GLY A 257 -3.33 10.10 -13.74
CA GLY A 257 -4.78 9.99 -13.94
C GLY A 257 -5.19 10.03 -15.41
N GLY A 258 -6.35 9.49 -15.74
CA GLY A 258 -6.91 9.51 -17.10
C GLY A 258 -7.45 10.87 -17.53
N GLY A 259 -7.42 11.17 -18.82
CA GLY A 259 -8.04 12.35 -19.40
C GLY A 259 -9.57 12.24 -19.52
N GLY A 260 -10.25 13.38 -19.50
CA GLY A 260 -11.68 13.52 -19.76
C GLY A 260 -12.00 13.49 -21.26
N THR A 261 -13.24 13.16 -21.61
CA THR A 261 -13.68 12.89 -22.98
C THR A 261 -14.76 13.86 -23.42
N GLN A 262 -14.84 14.14 -24.72
CA GLN A 262 -15.99 14.79 -25.37
C GLN A 262 -16.51 13.89 -26.50
N ASN A 263 -17.68 13.27 -26.29
CA ASN A 263 -18.39 12.46 -27.29
C ASN A 263 -17.47 11.47 -28.03
N VAL A 264 -16.58 10.82 -27.29
CA VAL A 264 -15.56 9.96 -27.89
C VAL A 264 -16.20 8.71 -28.47
N MET A 265 -15.91 8.42 -29.74
CA MET A 265 -16.55 7.29 -30.45
C MET A 265 -15.74 5.99 -30.41
N SER A 266 -14.49 6.05 -29.98
CA SER A 266 -13.62 4.89 -29.84
C SER A 266 -12.53 5.13 -28.79
N ARG A 267 -11.86 4.07 -28.35
CA ARG A 267 -10.74 4.19 -27.41
C ARG A 267 -9.57 4.89 -28.10
N HIS A 268 -9.02 5.93 -27.46
CA HIS A 268 -7.74 6.50 -27.83
C HIS A 268 -6.73 6.38 -26.69
N LYS A 269 -5.57 5.77 -26.97
CA LYS A 269 -4.49 5.58 -25.98
C LYS A 269 -4.00 6.90 -25.37
N GLY A 270 -4.08 8.00 -26.13
CA GLY A 270 -3.71 9.33 -25.65
C GLY A 270 -4.57 9.83 -24.48
N CYS A 271 -5.82 9.36 -24.34
CA CYS A 271 -6.66 9.72 -23.20
C CYS A 271 -6.24 8.97 -21.91
N ASP A 272 -5.61 7.81 -22.03
CA ASP A 272 -5.16 7.05 -20.88
C ASP A 272 -3.89 7.67 -20.29
N ALA A 273 -3.65 7.42 -19.00
CA ALA A 273 -2.42 7.80 -18.33
C ALA A 273 -1.20 7.07 -18.91
N SER A 274 -0.05 7.74 -18.87
CA SER A 274 1.24 7.22 -19.33
C SER A 274 2.02 6.62 -18.17
N THR A 275 2.75 5.53 -18.40
CA THR A 275 3.77 5.03 -17.45
C THR A 275 5.06 5.83 -17.52
N ASN A 276 5.24 6.67 -18.54
CA ASN A 276 6.39 7.56 -18.68
C ASN A 276 6.14 8.89 -17.97
N THR A 277 7.21 9.65 -17.75
CA THR A 277 7.16 10.96 -17.08
C THR A 277 6.37 12.02 -17.84
N THR A 278 6.31 11.94 -19.17
CA THR A 278 5.57 12.89 -20.01
C THR A 278 4.07 12.57 -20.01
N GLY A 279 3.23 13.60 -19.90
CA GLY A 279 1.79 13.50 -20.05
C GLY A 279 1.41 13.25 -21.51
N ASN A 280 0.34 12.51 -21.74
CA ASN A 280 -0.13 12.20 -23.08
C ASN A 280 -0.81 13.41 -23.74
N PRO A 281 -0.83 13.46 -25.09
CA PRO A 281 -1.46 14.53 -25.85
C PRO A 281 -2.98 14.38 -26.03
N GLY A 282 -3.60 13.28 -25.59
CA GLY A 282 -5.04 13.05 -25.83
C GLY A 282 -5.35 12.68 -27.28
N TYR A 283 -6.53 13.06 -27.75
CA TYR A 283 -6.95 12.90 -29.15
C TYR A 283 -7.63 14.18 -29.64
N LYS A 284 -7.23 14.65 -30.82
CA LYS A 284 -7.58 15.99 -31.34
C LYS A 284 -7.41 17.07 -30.26
N SER A 285 -6.19 17.18 -29.76
CA SER A 285 -5.88 17.90 -28.53
C SER A 285 -4.47 18.46 -28.60
N TRP A 286 -4.03 19.15 -27.55
CA TRP A 286 -2.69 19.76 -27.49
C TRP A 286 -1.63 18.82 -26.92
N SER A 287 -0.41 19.31 -26.76
CA SER A 287 0.66 18.58 -26.06
C SER A 287 0.37 18.42 -24.56
N GLY A 288 0.73 17.26 -24.02
CA GLY A 288 0.82 17.07 -22.57
C GLY A 288 2.03 17.81 -21.99
N GLY A 289 2.06 17.92 -20.67
CA GLY A 289 3.19 18.43 -19.93
C GLY A 289 4.38 17.48 -19.96
N SER A 290 5.56 18.02 -19.63
CA SER A 290 6.82 17.27 -19.56
C SER A 290 7.66 17.75 -18.37
N ASN A 291 8.67 16.97 -17.98
CA ASN A 291 9.64 17.35 -16.93
C ASN A 291 8.99 17.78 -15.60
N GLY A 292 7.88 17.14 -15.23
CA GLY A 292 7.17 17.46 -14.00
C GLY A 292 6.17 18.60 -14.13
N HIS A 293 6.06 19.26 -15.28
CA HIS A 293 5.16 20.38 -15.48
C HIS A 293 3.74 19.94 -15.87
N GLY A 294 2.76 20.75 -15.49
CA GLY A 294 1.40 20.66 -16.05
C GLY A 294 1.37 20.99 -17.55
N ALA A 295 0.29 20.63 -18.24
CA ALA A 295 0.16 20.91 -19.67
C ALA A 295 -0.06 22.42 -19.93
N GLN A 296 0.86 23.05 -20.68
CA GLN A 296 0.91 24.52 -20.87
C GLN A 296 0.31 25.01 -22.20
N THR A 297 -0.29 24.13 -22.98
CA THR A 297 -0.78 24.44 -24.33
C THR A 297 -2.27 24.15 -24.43
N ALA A 298 -3.03 25.17 -24.84
CA ALA A 298 -4.47 25.13 -25.04
C ALA A 298 -4.88 26.32 -25.93
N ASP A 299 -6.06 26.26 -26.54
CA ASP A 299 -6.74 27.48 -27.01
C ASP A 299 -7.44 28.20 -25.86
N ASP A 300 -7.97 29.37 -26.16
CA ASP A 300 -8.70 30.17 -25.19
C ASP A 300 -10.19 29.76 -25.17
N TYR A 301 -10.77 29.79 -23.97
CA TYR A 301 -12.20 29.64 -23.70
C TYR A 301 -12.79 28.22 -23.82
N TYR A 302 -12.69 27.53 -24.95
CA TYR A 302 -13.42 26.27 -25.20
C TYR A 302 -12.67 25.00 -24.81
N SER A 303 -11.34 25.02 -24.80
CA SER A 303 -10.57 23.87 -24.32
C SER A 303 -10.92 23.48 -22.88
N GLY A 304 -10.73 22.20 -22.61
CA GLY A 304 -10.61 21.71 -21.24
C GLY A 304 -9.38 22.29 -20.54
N GLY A 305 -9.36 22.18 -19.21
CA GLY A 305 -8.18 22.51 -18.43
C GLY A 305 -7.05 21.51 -18.64
N GLY A 306 -5.81 22.01 -18.69
CA GLY A 306 -4.65 21.13 -18.66
C GLY A 306 -4.51 20.44 -17.31
N GLY A 307 -4.00 19.21 -17.29
CA GLY A 307 -3.66 18.53 -16.05
C GLY A 307 -2.50 19.24 -15.34
N GLY A 308 -2.49 19.16 -14.02
CA GLY A 308 -1.38 19.56 -13.16
C GLY A 308 -0.27 18.51 -13.16
N GLY A 309 0.98 18.97 -13.08
CA GLY A 309 2.16 18.13 -12.90
C GLY A 309 2.62 18.09 -11.44
N PHE A 310 3.82 17.59 -11.20
CA PHE A 310 4.47 17.67 -9.90
C PHE A 310 4.86 19.11 -9.57
N ASN A 311 5.53 19.79 -10.50
CA ASN A 311 6.17 21.09 -10.32
C ASN A 311 5.24 22.28 -10.57
N SER A 312 4.28 22.13 -11.49
CA SER A 312 3.43 23.25 -11.89
C SER A 312 2.01 22.85 -12.23
N SER A 313 1.12 23.83 -12.17
CA SER A 313 -0.26 23.69 -12.62
C SER A 313 -0.34 23.65 -14.15
N GLY A 314 -1.45 23.14 -14.68
CA GLY A 314 -1.76 23.23 -16.11
C GLY A 314 -2.10 24.66 -16.55
N ARG A 315 -2.33 24.86 -17.85
CA ARG A 315 -2.81 26.13 -18.41
C ARG A 315 -4.33 26.19 -18.42
N SER A 316 -4.83 27.43 -18.43
CA SER A 316 -6.23 27.90 -18.40
C SER A 316 -6.77 28.16 -17.00
N GLY A 317 -7.84 28.96 -16.86
CA GLY A 317 -8.55 29.15 -15.58
C GLY A 317 -9.31 27.90 -15.07
N LYS A 318 -9.21 26.79 -15.80
CA LYS A 318 -9.81 25.48 -15.54
C LYS A 318 -8.76 24.42 -15.22
N ASP A 319 -7.51 24.86 -15.02
CA ASP A 319 -6.35 24.01 -14.86
C ASP A 319 -6.40 23.16 -13.59
N GLY A 320 -5.88 21.94 -13.70
CA GLY A 320 -5.47 21.18 -12.54
C GLY A 320 -4.23 21.79 -11.91
N LYS A 321 -4.25 21.97 -10.60
CA LYS A 321 -3.09 22.41 -9.81
C LYS A 321 -2.14 21.23 -9.60
N GLY A 322 -0.84 21.52 -9.69
CA GLY A 322 0.18 20.50 -9.49
C GLY A 322 0.32 20.08 -8.02
N PHE A 323 1.10 19.04 -7.76
CA PHE A 323 1.33 18.53 -6.39
C PHE A 323 1.83 19.64 -5.46
N LEU A 324 2.87 20.37 -5.87
CA LEU A 324 3.43 21.49 -5.07
C LEU A 324 2.46 22.68 -4.91
N GLN A 325 1.34 22.70 -5.64
CA GLN A 325 0.25 23.67 -5.48
C GLN A 325 -0.98 23.05 -4.79
N GLY A 326 -0.81 21.92 -4.11
CA GLY A 326 -1.84 21.24 -3.34
C GLY A 326 -2.71 20.26 -4.12
N GLY A 327 -2.40 19.99 -5.40
CA GLY A 327 -3.08 18.97 -6.20
C GLY A 327 -4.56 19.22 -6.47
N VAL A 328 -5.04 20.45 -6.27
CA VAL A 328 -6.45 20.81 -6.48
C VAL A 328 -6.86 20.56 -7.95
N GLY A 329 -7.98 19.89 -8.19
CA GLY A 329 -8.49 19.68 -9.54
C GLY A 329 -8.86 21.00 -10.26
N GLY A 330 -9.26 20.92 -11.52
CA GLY A 330 -9.68 22.05 -12.33
C GLY A 330 -11.12 22.46 -12.10
N ARG A 331 -11.41 23.75 -12.23
CA ARG A 331 -12.79 24.27 -12.18
C ARG A 331 -13.53 23.94 -13.48
N SER A 332 -14.84 23.80 -13.41
CA SER A 332 -15.71 23.86 -14.60
C SER A 332 -16.26 25.28 -14.75
N VAL A 333 -16.56 25.69 -15.98
CA VAL A 333 -17.32 26.93 -16.24
C VAL A 333 -18.81 26.72 -15.93
N ASP A 334 -19.35 25.55 -16.33
CA ASP A 334 -20.77 25.21 -16.17
C ASP A 334 -20.96 23.78 -15.64
N LEU A 335 -22.15 23.45 -15.13
CA LEU A 335 -22.59 22.09 -14.79
C LEU A 335 -21.74 21.35 -13.73
N ASN A 336 -20.85 22.04 -13.01
CA ASN A 336 -19.98 21.49 -11.96
C ASN A 336 -19.12 20.27 -12.40
N VAL A 337 -18.75 20.20 -13.68
CA VAL A 337 -17.93 19.12 -14.26
C VAL A 337 -16.43 19.37 -14.03
N VAL A 338 -16.03 19.26 -12.76
CA VAL A 338 -14.67 19.57 -12.29
C VAL A 338 -13.66 18.46 -12.63
N GLY A 339 -12.38 18.81 -12.62
CA GLY A 339 -11.30 17.83 -12.60
C GLY A 339 -11.15 17.22 -11.20
N GLY A 340 -10.68 15.97 -11.15
CA GLY A 340 -10.43 15.26 -9.89
C GLY A 340 -9.25 15.83 -9.12
N PHE A 341 -9.33 15.85 -7.79
CA PHE A 341 -8.19 16.08 -6.90
C PHE A 341 -7.02 15.13 -7.24
N GLY A 342 -5.80 15.63 -7.14
CA GLY A 342 -4.63 15.06 -7.82
C GLY A 342 -4.32 15.75 -9.15
N GLY A 343 -4.84 16.97 -9.36
CA GLY A 343 -4.49 17.81 -10.50
C GLY A 343 -5.17 17.47 -11.82
N GLY A 344 -6.32 16.80 -11.82
CA GLY A 344 -7.12 16.65 -13.05
C GLY A 344 -7.65 18.00 -13.52
N GLY A 345 -7.68 18.27 -14.82
CA GLY A 345 -8.24 19.49 -15.41
C GLY A 345 -9.77 19.45 -15.49
N GLY A 346 -10.41 20.62 -15.49
CA GLY A 346 -11.86 20.74 -15.59
C GLY A 346 -12.38 20.78 -17.04
N ARG A 347 -13.69 20.64 -17.21
CA ARG A 347 -14.37 20.75 -18.50
C ARG A 347 -14.28 22.17 -19.08
N GLY A 348 -14.14 22.28 -20.40
CA GLY A 348 -14.17 23.54 -21.14
C GLY A 348 -15.50 24.30 -21.05
N ALA A 349 -15.52 25.57 -21.48
CA ALA A 349 -16.77 26.31 -21.64
C ALA A 349 -17.56 25.71 -22.82
N TYR A 350 -18.89 25.70 -22.74
CA TYR A 350 -19.69 25.21 -23.86
C TYR A 350 -19.65 26.22 -25.02
N GLY A 351 -19.31 25.73 -26.21
CA GLY A 351 -19.24 26.51 -27.43
C GLY A 351 -19.97 25.87 -28.60
N PRO A 352 -19.90 26.49 -29.79
CA PRO A 352 -20.57 26.00 -31.00
C PRO A 352 -20.16 24.59 -31.43
N LYS A 353 -19.00 24.10 -30.96
CA LYS A 353 -18.44 22.77 -31.28
C LYS A 353 -18.35 21.86 -30.04
N GLY A 354 -19.03 22.23 -28.96
CA GLY A 354 -19.01 21.55 -27.67
C GLY A 354 -18.01 22.14 -26.69
N ALA A 355 -17.50 21.30 -25.78
CA ALA A 355 -16.57 21.70 -24.73
C ALA A 355 -15.41 20.69 -24.63
N GLY A 356 -14.18 21.16 -24.54
CA GLY A 356 -13.02 20.27 -24.42
C GLY A 356 -12.96 19.53 -23.09
N GLY A 357 -12.56 18.24 -23.12
CA GLY A 357 -12.36 17.43 -21.92
C GLY A 357 -11.09 17.83 -21.14
N GLY A 358 -11.11 17.68 -19.82
CA GLY A 358 -9.96 18.02 -18.98
C GLY A 358 -8.79 17.02 -19.09
N GLY A 359 -7.55 17.49 -18.98
CA GLY A 359 -6.37 16.63 -18.92
C GLY A 359 -6.22 15.90 -17.58
N GLY A 360 -5.65 14.70 -17.56
CA GLY A 360 -5.37 13.96 -16.33
C GLY A 360 -4.21 14.56 -15.53
N GLY A 361 -4.25 14.50 -14.21
CA GLY A 361 -3.13 14.92 -13.36
C GLY A 361 -2.05 13.84 -13.26
N GLY A 362 -0.84 14.19 -12.84
CA GLY A 362 0.25 13.21 -12.68
C GLY A 362 1.61 13.84 -12.42
N TYR A 363 2.68 13.09 -12.66
CA TYR A 363 4.04 13.64 -12.60
C TYR A 363 4.19 14.78 -13.59
N SER A 364 3.78 14.59 -14.84
CA SER A 364 3.48 15.69 -15.75
C SER A 364 1.99 15.67 -16.09
N GLY A 365 1.39 16.84 -16.28
CA GLY A 365 -0.03 16.93 -16.58
C GLY A 365 -0.38 16.44 -17.98
N GLY A 366 -1.54 15.81 -18.15
CA GLY A 366 -2.09 15.48 -19.46
C GLY A 366 -2.61 16.73 -20.19
N SER A 367 -2.68 16.67 -21.52
CA SER A 367 -3.10 17.81 -22.33
C SER A 367 -4.54 18.25 -22.08
N SER A 368 -4.81 19.53 -22.37
CA SER A 368 -6.17 20.02 -22.58
C SER A 368 -6.83 19.30 -23.76
N GLY A 369 -8.11 18.94 -23.61
CA GLY A 369 -8.94 18.49 -24.72
C GLY A 369 -9.44 19.66 -25.57
N ASP A 370 -9.44 19.54 -26.90
CA ASP A 370 -10.06 20.51 -27.81
C ASP A 370 -11.59 20.35 -27.82
N ALA A 371 -12.32 21.44 -28.03
CA ALA A 371 -13.77 21.45 -28.21
C ALA A 371 -14.14 20.95 -29.61
N ARG A 372 -13.88 19.68 -29.88
CA ARG A 372 -14.21 19.00 -31.13
C ARG A 372 -14.93 17.71 -30.86
N TYR A 373 -15.89 17.41 -31.73
CA TYR A 373 -16.57 16.12 -31.72
C TYR A 373 -15.57 14.95 -31.74
N SER A 374 -15.77 14.02 -30.81
CA SER A 374 -14.88 12.89 -30.58
C SER A 374 -13.45 13.34 -30.34
N SER A 375 -13.24 13.99 -29.19
CA SER A 375 -11.93 14.42 -28.65
C SER A 375 -11.77 13.94 -27.21
N CYS A 376 -10.54 13.99 -26.69
CA CYS A 376 -10.28 13.77 -25.27
C CYS A 376 -9.02 14.51 -24.83
N GLY A 377 -9.03 15.01 -23.60
CA GLY A 377 -7.81 15.46 -22.95
C GLY A 377 -6.84 14.29 -22.75
N GLY A 378 -5.55 14.61 -22.63
CA GLY A 378 -4.53 13.61 -22.42
C GLY A 378 -4.51 13.05 -21.00
N GLY A 379 -4.10 11.80 -20.83
CA GLY A 379 -3.80 11.27 -19.49
C GLY A 379 -2.47 11.80 -18.93
N GLY A 380 -2.34 11.86 -17.61
CA GLY A 380 -1.13 12.32 -16.93
C GLY A 380 0.04 11.36 -17.08
N GLY A 381 1.26 11.90 -16.95
CA GLY A 381 2.50 11.14 -16.86
C GLY A 381 2.68 10.53 -15.46
N SER A 382 3.45 9.46 -15.37
CA SER A 382 3.78 8.75 -14.13
C SER A 382 5.28 8.85 -13.81
N TYR A 383 5.65 8.50 -12.59
CA TYR A 383 7.03 8.49 -12.13
C TYR A 383 7.25 7.35 -11.14
N ASN A 384 8.40 6.71 -11.17
CA ASN A 384 8.75 5.63 -10.25
C ASN A 384 10.28 5.54 -10.12
N ASP A 385 10.79 5.87 -8.93
CA ASP A 385 12.21 5.79 -8.59
C ASP A 385 12.54 4.52 -7.78
N GLY A 386 11.58 3.60 -7.66
CA GLY A 386 11.72 2.38 -6.88
C GLY A 386 12.45 1.27 -7.63
N ASN A 387 12.98 0.32 -6.88
CA ASN A 387 13.47 -0.95 -7.42
C ASN A 387 12.30 -1.89 -7.75
N ASN A 388 12.56 -2.97 -8.50
CA ASN A 388 11.56 -4.03 -8.79
C ASN A 388 10.25 -3.47 -9.37
N GLN A 389 10.35 -2.62 -10.39
CA GLN A 389 9.18 -1.93 -10.92
C GLN A 389 8.25 -2.85 -11.70
N ASP A 390 6.94 -2.69 -11.47
CA ASP A 390 5.86 -3.30 -12.27
C ASP A 390 4.84 -2.21 -12.60
N ASN A 391 5.02 -1.58 -13.76
CA ASN A 391 4.25 -0.42 -14.17
C ASN A 391 3.30 -0.80 -15.30
N THR A 392 2.02 -0.52 -15.12
CA THR A 392 0.97 -0.81 -16.09
C THR A 392 0.23 0.48 -16.44
N CYS A 393 0.30 0.89 -17.70
CA CYS A 393 -0.55 1.97 -18.19
C CYS A 393 -2.02 1.54 -18.19
N CYS A 394 -2.93 2.51 -18.07
CA CYS A 394 -4.34 2.31 -18.34
C CYS A 394 -5.05 1.21 -17.50
N TYR A 395 -4.64 1.05 -16.25
CA TYR A 395 -5.13 0.03 -15.31
C TYR A 395 -6.53 0.34 -14.77
N SER A 396 -6.74 1.56 -14.26
CA SER A 396 -8.01 1.95 -13.63
C SER A 396 -9.04 2.33 -14.70
N THR A 397 -10.04 1.46 -14.91
CA THR A 397 -11.12 1.69 -15.89
C THR A 397 -12.24 2.58 -15.39
N ALA A 398 -12.36 2.77 -14.07
CA ALA A 398 -13.32 3.65 -13.43
C ALA A 398 -12.90 3.93 -11.97
N GLY A 399 -13.40 5.02 -11.41
CA GLY A 399 -13.26 5.33 -9.99
C GLY A 399 -11.96 6.01 -9.61
N HIS A 400 -11.76 6.09 -8.29
CA HIS A 400 -10.65 6.79 -7.65
C HIS A 400 -9.34 6.01 -7.71
N GLY A 401 -8.27 6.69 -7.35
CA GLY A 401 -6.97 6.07 -7.11
C GLY A 401 -6.94 5.32 -5.79
N GLN A 402 -5.77 4.72 -5.52
CA GLN A 402 -5.46 4.04 -4.27
C GLN A 402 -3.94 3.98 -4.10
N VAL A 403 -3.48 3.94 -2.86
CA VAL A 403 -2.10 3.58 -2.53
C VAL A 403 -2.09 2.39 -1.58
N THR A 404 -1.37 1.33 -1.94
CA THR A 404 -1.11 0.18 -1.06
C THR A 404 0.37 0.15 -0.70
N ILE A 405 0.68 0.09 0.59
CA ILE A 405 2.05 0.04 1.13
C ILE A 405 2.20 -1.23 1.94
N THR A 406 3.12 -2.11 1.56
CA THR A 406 3.41 -3.37 2.26
C THR A 406 4.86 -3.39 2.71
N LEU A 407 5.11 -3.66 4.00
CA LEU A 407 6.46 -3.93 4.50
C LEU A 407 6.91 -5.32 4.03
N LEU A 408 8.13 -5.42 3.50
CA LEU A 408 8.70 -6.67 2.96
C LEU A 408 9.51 -7.47 3.98
#